data_AF-A0A5E6M7H9-F1
#
_entry.id   AF-A0A5E6M7H9-F1
#
_cell.length_a   1.000
_cell.length_b   1.000
_cell.length_c   1.000
_cell.angle_alpha   90.00
_cell.angle_beta   90.00
_cell.angle_gamma   90.00
#
_symmetry.space_group_name_H-M   'P 1'
#
loop_
_entity.id
_entity.type
_entity.pdbx_description
1 polymer ?
#
loop_
_entity_poly.entity_id
_entity_poly.type
_entity_poly.pdbx_seq_one_letter_code
_entity_poly.pdbx_strand_id
1 'polypeptide(L)'
;MEEREPAEAEEVELQFVARLVWSRFLSDWRSVSRIVHLQLWNEDLLRERFAYGEKEGLHLLMVRVYRTEKGKYPWDRSLGGCRSWVKVERPWGEELTPVLSEAEFGSREREVRAAVEIG
;
A
#
# COMPACT_ATOMS: atom_id res chain seq x y z
N MET A 1 -15.86 -36.06 6.36
CA MET A 1 -15.81 -34.70 5.80
C MET A 1 -14.35 -34.31 5.89
N GLU A 2 -13.61 -34.44 4.79
CA GLU A 2 -12.16 -34.30 4.81
C GLU A 2 -11.83 -32.80 4.77
N GLU A 3 -11.73 -32.20 5.96
CA GLU A 3 -11.10 -30.91 6.16
C GLU A 3 -9.63 -31.06 5.74
N ARG A 4 -9.29 -30.60 4.54
CA ARG A 4 -7.88 -30.40 4.19
C ARG A 4 -7.38 -29.27 5.08
N GLU A 5 -6.68 -29.62 6.15
CA GLU A 5 -5.79 -28.69 6.84
C GLU A 5 -4.95 -27.97 5.79
N PRO A 6 -4.91 -26.62 5.75
CA PRO A 6 -3.97 -25.95 4.90
C PRO A 6 -2.59 -26.40 5.39
N ALA A 7 -1.80 -27.01 4.50
CA ALA A 7 -0.40 -27.30 4.80
C ALA A 7 0.21 -26.02 5.37
N GLU A 8 0.67 -26.06 6.63
CA GLU A 8 1.33 -24.91 7.25
C GLU A 8 2.49 -24.55 6.34
N ALA A 9 2.37 -23.44 5.60
CA ALA A 9 3.46 -22.96 4.78
C ALA A 9 4.60 -22.65 5.75
N GLU A 10 5.72 -23.38 5.67
CA GLU A 10 6.90 -23.15 6.50
C GLU A 10 7.51 -21.75 6.24
N GLU A 11 7.19 -21.16 5.09
CA GLU A 11 7.70 -19.88 4.61
C GLU A 11 6.60 -19.07 3.89
N VAL A 12 6.67 -17.74 4.00
CA VAL A 12 5.90 -16.80 3.19
C VAL A 12 6.80 -16.19 2.14
N GLU A 13 6.32 -16.14 0.90
CA GLU A 13 7.01 -15.47 -0.19
C GLU A 13 6.61 -13.98 -0.24
N LEU A 14 7.58 -13.10 0.00
CA LEU A 14 7.44 -11.67 -0.20
C LEU A 14 8.06 -11.27 -1.54
N GLN A 15 7.23 -10.74 -2.44
CA GLN A 15 7.63 -10.38 -3.81
C GLN A 15 7.74 -8.87 -4.02
N PHE A 16 7.08 -8.08 -3.18
CA PHE A 16 7.01 -6.63 -3.31
C PHE A 16 7.30 -5.94 -1.99
N VAL A 17 8.02 -4.83 -2.08
CA VAL A 17 8.30 -3.92 -0.98
C VAL A 17 7.78 -2.55 -1.36
N ALA A 18 7.01 -1.93 -0.48
CA ALA A 18 6.57 -0.56 -0.62
C ALA A 18 7.32 0.34 0.36
N ARG A 19 7.98 1.38 -0.15
CA ARG A 19 8.57 2.44 0.66
C ARG A 19 7.63 3.64 0.66
N LEU A 20 7.25 4.13 1.84
CA LEU A 20 6.54 5.41 1.94
C LEU A 20 7.48 6.54 1.50
N VAL A 21 7.04 7.33 0.52
CA VAL A 21 7.76 8.51 0.03
C VAL A 21 7.28 9.75 0.76
N TRP A 22 5.96 9.92 0.83
CA TRP A 22 5.30 10.97 1.60
C TRP A 22 3.85 10.60 1.87
N SER A 23 3.24 11.29 2.82
CA SER A 23 1.81 11.17 3.12
C SER A 23 1.18 12.53 3.35
N ARG A 24 -0.14 12.61 3.16
CA ARG A 24 -0.92 13.83 3.39
C ARG A 24 -2.32 13.49 3.85
N PHE A 25 -2.86 14.27 4.77
CA PHE A 25 -4.28 14.20 5.10
C PHE A 25 -5.07 15.10 4.15
N LEU A 26 -6.10 14.54 3.52
CA LEU A 26 -6.99 15.24 2.60
C LEU A 26 -8.35 15.42 3.29
N SER A 27 -8.70 16.65 3.63
CA SER A 27 -9.99 17.03 4.22
C SER A 27 -10.99 17.61 3.22
N ASP A 28 -10.61 17.72 1.94
CA ASP A 28 -11.50 18.15 0.85
C ASP A 28 -11.69 17.01 -0.15
N TRP A 29 -12.95 16.60 -0.35
CA TRP A 29 -13.32 15.59 -1.33
C TRP A 29 -12.85 15.94 -2.75
N ARG A 30 -12.77 17.23 -3.12
CA ARG A 30 -12.27 17.66 -4.44
C ARG A 30 -10.83 17.24 -4.69
N SER A 31 -10.01 17.13 -3.64
CA SER A 31 -8.64 16.63 -3.77
C SER A 31 -8.63 15.12 -4.01
N VAL A 32 -9.52 14.39 -3.33
CA VAL A 32 -9.65 12.92 -3.46
C VAL A 32 -10.19 12.54 -4.84
N SER A 33 -11.22 13.23 -5.33
CA SER A 33 -11.85 12.91 -6.63
C SER A 33 -10.90 13.13 -7.81
N ARG A 34 -9.93 14.04 -7.70
CA ARG A 34 -8.90 14.27 -8.73
C ARG A 34 -7.85 13.17 -8.83
N ILE A 35 -7.75 12.27 -7.84
CA ILE A 35 -6.75 11.20 -7.81
C ILE A 35 -7.39 9.80 -7.77
N VAL A 36 -8.71 9.72 -7.87
CA VAL A 36 -9.46 8.45 -7.80
C VAL A 36 -9.05 7.49 -8.92
N HIS A 37 -8.61 7.98 -10.07
CA HIS A 37 -8.13 7.16 -11.20
C HIS A 37 -6.73 6.59 -11.00
N LEU A 38 -6.00 7.00 -9.96
CA LEU A 38 -4.63 6.56 -9.65
C LEU A 38 -4.60 5.47 -8.56
N GLN A 39 -5.77 4.99 -8.14
CA GLN A 39 -5.95 4.02 -7.06
C GLN A 39 -7.04 2.98 -7.45
N LEU A 40 -7.14 1.87 -6.72
CA LEU A 40 -7.94 0.70 -7.11
C LEU A 40 -9.33 0.59 -6.47
N TRP A 41 -9.62 1.37 -5.43
CA TRP A 41 -10.90 1.39 -4.72
C TRP A 41 -11.97 2.10 -5.55
N ASN A 42 -13.22 1.66 -5.42
CA ASN A 42 -14.34 2.36 -6.03
C ASN A 42 -14.66 3.68 -5.29
N GLU A 43 -15.33 4.59 -5.98
CA GLU A 43 -15.64 5.92 -5.43
C GLU A 43 -16.57 5.87 -4.22
N ASP A 44 -17.57 4.98 -4.22
CA ASP A 44 -18.55 4.86 -3.14
C ASP A 44 -17.88 4.49 -1.80
N LEU A 45 -16.95 3.53 -1.83
CA LEU A 45 -16.16 3.15 -0.68
C LEU A 45 -15.29 4.31 -0.20
N LEU A 46 -14.67 5.06 -1.11
CA LEU A 46 -13.87 6.22 -0.72
C LEU A 46 -14.74 7.30 -0.05
N ARG A 47 -15.96 7.52 -0.54
CA ARG A 47 -16.92 8.46 0.08
C ARG A 47 -17.32 8.01 1.48
N GLU A 48 -17.65 6.73 1.64
CA GLU A 48 -17.97 6.14 2.94
C GLU A 48 -16.80 6.32 3.92
N ARG A 49 -15.57 6.00 3.48
CA ARG A 49 -14.38 6.14 4.33
C ARG A 49 -14.00 7.59 4.60
N PHE A 50 -14.25 8.49 3.67
CA PHE A 50 -14.01 9.93 3.87
C PHE A 50 -14.92 10.50 4.97
N ALA A 51 -16.18 10.06 5.02
CA ALA A 51 -17.14 10.48 6.04
C ALA A 51 -17.07 9.65 7.34
N TYR A 52 -16.10 8.73 7.46
CA TYR A 52 -16.00 7.83 8.60
C TYR A 52 -15.28 8.49 9.78
N GLY A 53 -15.95 8.53 10.94
CA GLY A 53 -15.38 9.06 12.19
C GLY A 53 -15.68 10.54 12.43
N GLU A 54 -15.01 11.14 13.41
CA GLU A 54 -15.28 12.54 13.82
C GLU A 54 -14.69 13.58 12.88
N LYS A 55 -13.66 13.21 12.10
CA LYS A 55 -12.97 14.11 11.19
C LYS A 55 -13.08 13.59 9.77
N GLU A 56 -13.83 14.31 8.95
CA GLU A 56 -13.94 14.00 7.53
C GLU A 56 -12.58 14.12 6.84
N GLY A 57 -12.22 13.07 6.10
CA GLY A 57 -11.01 13.05 5.30
C GLY A 57 -10.39 11.67 5.11
N LEU A 58 -9.34 11.64 4.31
CA LEU A 58 -8.56 10.43 4.03
C LEU A 58 -7.07 10.71 4.16
N HIS A 59 -6.32 9.72 4.66
CA HIS A 59 -4.86 9.74 4.57
C HIS A 59 -4.42 9.18 3.22
N LEU A 60 -3.80 10.03 2.41
CA LEU A 60 -3.11 9.64 1.18
C LEU A 60 -1.67 9.24 1.51
N LEU A 61 -1.25 8.07 1.02
CA LEU A 61 0.11 7.58 1.11
C LEU A 61 0.66 7.41 -0.32
N MET A 62 1.72 8.15 -0.64
CA MET A 62 2.50 7.92 -1.87
C MET A 62 3.61 6.91 -1.56
N VAL A 63 3.59 5.78 -2.27
CA VAL A 63 4.55 4.70 -2.04
C VAL A 63 5.35 4.40 -3.30
N ARG A 64 6.64 4.13 -3.12
CA ARG A 64 7.53 3.60 -4.14
C ARG A 64 7.59 2.09 -4.00
N VAL A 65 7.11 1.37 -5.01
CA VAL A 65 7.06 -0.09 -4.99
C VAL A 65 8.25 -0.68 -5.75
N TYR A 66 8.88 -1.66 -5.13
CA TYR A 66 9.98 -2.45 -5.65
C TYR A 66 9.59 -3.92 -5.69
N ARG A 67 10.02 -4.62 -6.72
CA ARG A 67 10.07 -6.09 -6.76
C ARG A 67 11.37 -6.53 -6.10
N THR A 68 11.29 -7.53 -5.24
CA THR A 68 12.44 -8.20 -4.65
C THR A 68 12.49 -9.64 -5.17
N GLU A 69 13.68 -10.20 -5.31
CA GLU A 69 13.80 -11.64 -5.45
C GLU A 69 13.33 -12.31 -4.16
N LYS A 70 12.51 -13.36 -4.33
CA LYS A 70 11.78 -14.17 -3.35
C LYS A 70 12.34 -14.09 -1.92
N GLY A 71 11.89 -13.09 -1.17
CA GLY A 71 12.14 -13.00 0.26
C GLY A 71 11.37 -14.13 0.92
N LYS A 72 12.00 -15.28 1.10
CA LYS A 72 11.47 -16.39 1.89
C LYS A 72 11.58 -15.97 3.34
N TYR A 73 10.45 -15.61 3.93
CA TYR A 73 10.39 -15.24 5.32
C TYR A 73 9.83 -16.42 6.12
N PRO A 74 10.49 -16.87 7.21
CA PRO A 74 10.01 -17.99 7.99
C PRO A 74 8.61 -17.68 8.51
N TRP A 75 7.69 -18.63 8.34
CA TRP A 75 6.36 -18.46 8.86
C TRP A 75 6.39 -18.41 10.38
N ASP A 76 5.74 -17.41 10.92
CA ASP A 76 5.53 -17.21 12.35
C ASP A 76 4.05 -16.89 12.51
N ARG A 77 3.45 -17.36 13.60
CA ARG A 77 2.08 -16.99 14.00
C ARG A 77 1.87 -15.48 13.97
N SER A 78 2.90 -14.63 14.11
CA SER A 78 2.86 -13.18 13.91
C SER A 78 2.29 -12.74 12.57
N LEU A 79 2.62 -13.47 11.51
CA LEU A 79 2.16 -13.24 10.15
C LEU A 79 0.75 -13.81 9.91
N GLY A 80 0.28 -14.67 10.82
CA GLY A 80 -1.08 -15.18 10.84
C GLY A 80 -2.06 -14.29 11.62
N GLY A 81 -3.29 -14.19 11.13
CA GLY A 81 -4.41 -13.51 11.80
C GLY A 81 -4.53 -12.02 11.50
N CYS A 82 -5.44 -11.33 12.22
CA CYS A 82 -5.82 -9.93 11.98
C CYS A 82 -4.82 -8.90 12.58
N ARG A 83 -3.52 -9.22 12.58
CA ARG A 83 -2.50 -8.27 13.03
C ARG A 83 -2.12 -7.36 11.88
N SER A 84 -2.46 -6.09 12.01
CA SER A 84 -2.22 -5.08 10.97
C SER A 84 -0.74 -4.68 10.82
N TRP A 85 0.12 -5.02 11.80
CA TRP A 85 1.53 -4.63 11.81
C TRP A 85 2.40 -5.75 12.40
N VAL A 86 3.30 -6.27 11.57
CA VAL A 86 4.34 -7.22 11.97
C VAL A 86 5.68 -6.58 11.68
N LYS A 87 6.56 -6.57 12.68
CA LYS A 87 7.93 -6.11 12.48
C LYS A 87 8.70 -7.25 11.82
N VAL A 88 9.20 -6.98 10.62
CA VAL A 88 9.95 -7.95 9.82
C VAL A 88 11.37 -7.42 9.64
N GLU A 89 12.37 -8.23 10.00
CA GLU A 89 13.78 -7.87 9.83
C GLU A 89 14.23 -8.18 8.40
N ARG A 90 14.50 -7.14 7.61
CA ARG A 90 14.91 -7.23 6.19
C ARG A 90 14.06 -8.22 5.36
N PRO A 91 12.75 -7.95 5.14
CA PRO A 91 11.86 -8.82 4.35
C PRO A 91 12.20 -8.94 2.86
N TRP A 92 13.33 -8.40 2.42
CA TRP A 92 13.68 -8.28 1.01
C TRP A 92 15.06 -8.86 0.76
N GLY A 93 15.23 -9.40 -0.44
CA GLY A 93 16.49 -9.89 -0.96
C GLY A 93 17.50 -8.76 -1.18
N GLU A 94 18.67 -9.11 -1.68
CA GLU A 94 19.78 -8.16 -1.84
C GLU A 94 19.47 -7.07 -2.88
N GLU A 95 18.64 -7.39 -3.86
CA GLU A 95 18.26 -6.49 -4.95
C GLU A 95 16.80 -6.07 -4.89
N LEU A 96 16.57 -4.76 -5.06
CA LEU A 96 15.26 -4.14 -5.19
C LEU A 96 15.13 -3.50 -6.56
N THR A 97 14.32 -4.11 -7.43
CA THR A 97 14.04 -3.59 -8.76
C THR A 97 12.79 -2.73 -8.72
N PRO A 98 12.84 -1.43 -9.07
CA PRO A 98 11.65 -0.59 -9.05
C PRO A 98 10.59 -1.07 -10.06
N VAL A 99 9.32 -1.11 -9.66
CA VAL A 99 8.22 -1.58 -10.53
C VAL A 99 7.90 -0.59 -11.66
N LEU A 100 8.01 0.70 -11.37
CA LEU A 100 7.94 1.77 -12.37
C LEU A 100 9.33 2.37 -12.56
N SER A 101 9.68 2.87 -13.75
CA SER A 101 10.91 3.67 -13.89
C SER A 101 10.86 4.94 -13.05
N GLU A 102 12.01 5.56 -12.80
CA GLU A 102 12.08 6.86 -12.09
C GLU A 102 11.28 7.95 -12.83
N ALA A 103 11.31 7.94 -14.17
CA ALA A 103 10.57 8.89 -14.98
C ALA A 103 9.06 8.72 -14.86
N GLU A 104 8.56 7.49 -14.94
CA GLU A 104 7.13 7.18 -14.78
C GLU A 104 6.64 7.49 -13.37
N PHE A 105 7.40 7.06 -12.36
CA PHE A 105 7.07 7.34 -10.96
C PHE A 105 7.04 8.85 -10.71
N GLY A 106 8.05 9.60 -11.14
CA GLY A 106 8.09 11.04 -11.00
C GLY A 106 6.95 11.74 -11.74
N SER A 107 6.51 11.21 -12.89
CA SER A 107 5.33 11.73 -13.60
C SER A 107 4.06 11.56 -12.79
N ARG A 108 3.84 10.37 -12.21
CA ARG A 108 2.66 10.11 -11.35
C ARG A 108 2.72 10.89 -10.05
N GLU A 109 3.89 11.04 -9.46
CA GLU A 109 4.05 11.86 -8.26
C GLU A 109 3.68 13.32 -8.53
N ARG A 110 4.16 13.91 -9.64
CA ARG A 110 3.80 15.28 -10.03
C ARG A 110 2.30 15.44 -10.28
N GLU A 111 1.67 14.48 -10.94
CA GLU A 111 0.22 14.47 -11.17
C GLU A 111 -0.56 14.49 -9.86
N VAL A 112 -0.20 13.60 -8.91
CA VAL A 112 -0.84 13.56 -7.60
C VAL A 112 -0.58 14.84 -6.82
N ARG A 113 0.66 15.33 -6.80
CA ARG A 113 1.02 16.58 -6.11
C ARG A 113 0.21 17.76 -6.64
N ALA A 114 0.14 17.95 -7.94
CA ALA A 114 -0.66 19.01 -8.54
C ALA A 114 -2.16 18.89 -8.17
N ALA A 115 -2.68 17.67 -8.03
CA ALA A 115 -4.05 17.43 -7.62
C ALA A 115 -4.34 17.72 -6.14
N VAL A 116 -3.36 17.52 -5.25
CA VAL A 116 -3.54 17.65 -3.79
C VAL A 116 -2.89 18.89 -3.17
N GLU A 117 -2.01 19.60 -3.88
CA GLU A 117 -1.31 20.82 -3.42
C GLU A 117 -2.16 22.09 -3.51
N ILE A 118 -3.41 21.98 -3.95
CA ILE A 118 -4.36 23.09 -3.92
C ILE A 118 -4.78 23.29 -2.45
N GLY A 119 -4.19 24.31 -1.82
CA GLY A 119 -4.56 24.81 -0.50
C GLY A 119 -5.90 25.53 -0.49
#